data_AF-A0A832GLQ0-F1
#
_entry.id   AF-A0A832GLQ0-F1
#
_cell.length_a   1.000
_cell.length_b   1.000
_cell.length_c   1.000
_cell.angle_alpha   90.00
_cell.angle_beta   90.00
_cell.angle_gamma   90.00
#
_symmetry.space_group_name_H-M   'P 1'
#
loop_
_entity.id
_entity.type
_entity.pdbx_description
1 polymer ?
#
loop_
_entity_poly.entity_id
_entity_poly.type
_entity_poly.pdbx_seq_one_letter_code
_entity_poly.pdbx_strand_id
1 'polypeptide(L)'
;MSVMENPVLLAKVVGKWTAILGGIGIGASVAGGLWQLGVGMLLGLVAIGWIVGFFVLAVRFFKPQANPLFPRMLMLSSPLKYPVLLALAYLATRGGAIMALGFVIGALLPLLVITGAAVREAIRQR
;
A
#
# COMPACT_ATOMS: atom_id res chain seq x y z
N MET A 1 8.34 -11.40 -22.24
CA MET A 1 8.39 -10.10 -21.54
C MET A 1 8.20 -10.36 -20.06
N SER A 2 9.19 -10.00 -19.25
CA SER A 2 9.14 -10.23 -17.81
C SER A 2 7.98 -9.43 -17.19
N VAL A 3 7.39 -9.95 -16.10
CA VAL A 3 6.41 -9.19 -15.31
C VAL A 3 7.01 -7.89 -14.79
N MET A 4 8.32 -7.88 -14.52
CA MET A 4 9.06 -6.70 -14.06
C MET A 4 9.26 -5.64 -15.14
N GLU A 5 9.35 -6.04 -16.41
CA GLU A 5 9.59 -5.14 -17.54
C GLU A 5 8.31 -4.46 -18.04
N ASN A 6 7.14 -5.03 -17.70
CA ASN A 6 5.85 -4.48 -18.11
C ASN A 6 5.11 -3.87 -16.91
N PRO A 7 5.12 -2.53 -16.76
CA PRO A 7 4.55 -1.85 -15.59
C PRO A 7 3.04 -2.07 -15.43
N VAL A 8 2.32 -2.26 -16.54
CA VAL A 8 0.87 -2.54 -16.52
C VAL A 8 0.62 -3.95 -15.99
N LEU A 9 1.45 -4.91 -16.40
CA LEU A 9 1.33 -6.30 -15.98
C LEU A 9 1.75 -6.47 -14.51
N LEU A 10 2.81 -5.78 -14.08
CA LEU A 10 3.22 -5.68 -12.67
C LEU A 10 2.08 -5.10 -11.82
N ALA A 11 1.48 -3.99 -12.22
CA ALA A 11 0.37 -3.36 -11.48
C ALA A 11 -0.84 -4.30 -11.33
N LYS A 12 -1.19 -5.05 -12.39
CA LYS A 12 -2.27 -6.06 -12.33
C LYS A 12 -1.94 -7.20 -11.37
N VAL A 13 -0.72 -7.72 -11.42
CA VAL A 13 -0.26 -8.81 -10.55
C VAL A 13 -0.25 -8.34 -9.10
N VAL A 14 0.37 -7.20 -8.83
CA VAL A 14 0.45 -6.62 -7.48
C VAL A 14 -0.94 -6.32 -6.94
N GLY A 15 -1.80 -5.66 -7.71
CA GLY A 15 -3.17 -5.36 -7.30
C GLY A 15 -3.98 -6.62 -7.00
N LYS A 16 -3.92 -7.63 -7.87
CA LYS A 16 -4.64 -8.91 -7.68
C LYS A 16 -4.17 -9.63 -6.42
N TRP A 17 -2.87 -9.83 -6.24
CA TRP A 17 -2.34 -10.57 -5.10
C TRP A 17 -2.49 -9.81 -3.79
N THR A 18 -2.34 -8.49 -3.81
CA THR A 18 -2.60 -7.64 -2.63
C THR A 18 -4.06 -7.74 -2.21
N ALA A 19 -5.01 -7.71 -3.16
CA ALA A 19 -6.43 -7.86 -2.86
C ALA A 19 -6.77 -9.26 -2.30
N ILE A 20 -6.19 -10.31 -2.89
CA ILE A 20 -6.40 -11.69 -2.42
C ILE A 20 -5.82 -11.87 -1.00
N LEU A 21 -4.55 -11.55 -0.81
CA LEU A 21 -3.88 -11.75 0.47
C LEU A 21 -4.43 -10.81 1.56
N GLY A 22 -4.76 -9.57 1.19
CA GLY A 22 -5.45 -8.64 2.07
C GLY A 22 -6.81 -9.17 2.49
N GLY A 23 -7.64 -9.61 1.53
CA GLY A 23 -8.96 -10.19 1.80
C GLY A 23 -8.90 -11.44 2.67
N ILE A 24 -7.96 -12.35 2.41
CA ILE A 24 -7.73 -13.54 3.25
C ILE A 24 -7.30 -13.12 4.66
N GLY A 25 -6.33 -12.21 4.79
CA GLY A 25 -5.83 -11.77 6.10
C GLY A 25 -6.90 -11.07 6.94
N ILE A 26 -7.69 -10.19 6.32
CA ILE A 26 -8.82 -9.51 6.98
C ILE A 26 -9.89 -10.54 7.34
N GLY A 27 -10.28 -11.42 6.41
CA GLY A 27 -11.29 -12.45 6.67
C GLY A 27 -10.89 -13.41 7.80
N ALA A 28 -9.64 -13.86 7.81
CA ALA A 28 -9.09 -14.70 8.87
C ALA A 28 -9.06 -13.99 10.22
N SER A 29 -8.70 -12.70 10.25
CA SER A 29 -8.69 -11.91 11.48
C SER A 29 -10.09 -11.74 12.08
N VAL A 30 -11.11 -11.53 11.24
CA VAL A 30 -12.51 -11.41 11.68
C VAL A 30 -13.03 -12.77 12.15
N ALA A 31 -12.78 -13.83 11.40
CA ALA A 31 -13.18 -15.19 11.79
C ALA A 31 -12.52 -15.66 13.10
N GLY A 32 -11.28 -15.24 13.35
CA GLY A 32 -10.54 -15.52 14.58
C GLY A 32 -10.86 -14.62 15.76
N GLY A 33 -11.84 -13.71 15.66
CA GLY A 33 -12.23 -12.79 16.74
C GLY A 33 -11.31 -11.59 16.94
N LEU A 34 -10.27 -11.43 16.10
CA LEU A 34 -9.32 -10.32 16.13
C LEU A 34 -9.76 -9.18 15.20
N TRP A 35 -10.97 -8.68 15.39
CA TRP A 35 -11.55 -7.59 14.59
C TRP A 35 -10.63 -6.36 14.46
N GLN A 36 -9.98 -5.97 15.55
CA GLN A 36 -9.06 -4.83 15.59
C GLN A 36 -7.88 -5.00 14.62
N LEU A 37 -7.37 -6.22 14.48
CA LEU A 37 -6.30 -6.55 13.54
C LEU A 37 -6.79 -6.36 12.09
N GLY A 38 -7.98 -6.86 11.77
CA GLY A 38 -8.59 -6.73 10.44
C GLY A 38 -8.85 -5.29 10.04
N VAL A 39 -9.37 -4.47 10.97
CA VAL A 39 -9.55 -3.03 10.75
C VAL A 39 -8.20 -2.36 10.51
N GLY A 40 -7.18 -2.69 11.31
CA GLY A 40 -5.83 -2.21 11.09
C GLY A 40 -5.34 -2.54 9.67
N MET A 41 -5.47 -3.79 9.25
CA MET A 41 -5.04 -4.25 7.91
C MET A 41 -5.76 -3.50 6.79
N LEU A 42 -7.06 -3.29 6.91
CA LEU A 42 -7.84 -2.48 5.96
C LEU A 42 -7.30 -1.05 5.88
N LEU A 43 -7.07 -0.40 7.02
CA LEU A 43 -6.54 0.96 7.07
C LEU A 43 -5.15 1.05 6.44
N GLY A 44 -4.28 0.06 6.68
CA GLY A 44 -2.95 -0.03 6.06
C GLY A 44 -3.03 -0.13 4.54
N LEU A 45 -3.90 -1.00 4.03
CA LEU A 45 -4.12 -1.17 2.58
C LEU A 45 -4.68 0.10 1.93
N VAL A 46 -5.67 0.73 2.56
CA VAL A 46 -6.27 1.99 2.09
C VAL A 46 -5.25 3.12 2.11
N ALA A 47 -4.42 3.21 3.15
CA ALA A 47 -3.37 4.22 3.23
C ALA A 47 -2.37 4.11 2.08
N ILE A 48 -1.90 2.90 1.77
CA ILE A 48 -1.00 2.69 0.62
C ILE A 48 -1.72 2.96 -0.70
N GLY A 49 -2.96 2.49 -0.85
CA GLY A 49 -3.78 2.74 -2.04
C GLY A 49 -3.98 4.24 -2.29
N TRP A 50 -4.21 5.02 -1.23
CA TRP A 50 -4.33 6.47 -1.29
C TRP A 50 -3.02 7.14 -1.72
N ILE A 51 -1.90 6.75 -1.13
CA ILE A 51 -0.57 7.28 -1.49
C ILE A 51 -0.30 7.02 -2.97
N VAL A 52 -0.47 5.78 -3.42
CA VAL A 52 -0.25 5.38 -4.82
C VAL A 52 -1.21 6.13 -5.74
N GLY A 53 -2.50 6.19 -5.40
CA GLY A 53 -3.53 6.91 -6.18
C GLY A 53 -3.22 8.39 -6.31
N PHE A 54 -2.81 9.04 -5.22
CA PHE A 54 -2.37 10.44 -5.22
C PHE A 54 -1.17 10.65 -6.15
N PHE A 55 -0.14 9.80 -6.07
CA PHE A 55 1.03 9.91 -6.95
C PHE A 55 0.65 9.71 -8.43
N VAL A 56 -0.20 8.73 -8.74
CA VAL A 56 -0.67 8.49 -10.11
C VAL A 56 -1.45 9.69 -10.64
N LEU A 57 -2.37 10.24 -9.84
CA LEU A 57 -3.12 11.45 -10.18
C LEU A 57 -2.16 12.63 -10.40
N ALA A 58 -1.22 12.84 -9.48
CA ALA A 58 -0.27 13.94 -9.54
C ALA A 58 0.59 13.85 -10.81
N VAL A 59 1.11 12.66 -11.15
CA VAL A 59 1.88 12.45 -12.38
C VAL A 59 1.02 12.69 -13.63
N ARG A 60 -0.24 12.23 -13.63
CA ARG A 60 -1.15 12.40 -14.76
C ARG A 60 -1.53 13.85 -15.01
N PHE A 61 -1.82 14.60 -13.95
CA PHE A 61 -2.31 15.98 -14.07
C PHE A 61 -1.18 16.99 -14.27
N PHE A 62 -0.05 16.83 -13.57
CA PHE A 62 0.98 17.86 -13.53
C PHE A 62 2.17 17.60 -14.46
N LYS A 63 2.26 16.42 -15.11
CA LYS A 63 3.34 16.05 -16.04
C LYS A 63 4.72 16.46 -15.50
N PRO A 64 5.30 15.68 -14.56
CA PRO A 64 6.48 16.06 -13.77
C PRO A 64 7.66 16.59 -14.59
N GLN A 65 7.82 16.10 -15.82
CA GLN A 65 8.89 16.48 -16.75
C GLN A 65 8.72 17.89 -17.34
N ALA A 66 7.50 18.44 -17.32
CA ALA A 66 7.16 19.76 -17.87
C ALA A 66 7.10 20.87 -16.78
N ASN A 67 7.11 20.51 -15.49
CA ASN A 67 6.97 21.47 -14.40
C ASN A 67 8.11 21.33 -13.36
N PRO A 68 9.12 22.22 -13.37
CA PRO A 68 10.25 22.16 -12.45
C PRO A 68 9.88 22.43 -10.98
N LEU A 69 8.68 22.95 -10.70
CA LEU A 69 8.18 23.18 -9.34
C LEU A 69 7.45 21.96 -8.75
N PHE A 70 7.15 20.95 -9.57
CA PHE A 70 6.40 19.77 -9.15
C PHE A 70 7.03 19.00 -7.97
N PRO A 71 8.37 18.82 -7.89
CA PRO A 71 8.99 18.18 -6.71
C PRO A 71 8.77 18.96 -5.41
N ARG A 72 8.78 20.31 -5.47
CA ARG A 72 8.52 21.18 -4.31
C ARG A 72 7.06 21.14 -3.88
N MET A 73 6.13 21.11 -4.84
CA MET A 73 4.70 20.98 -4.55
C MET A 73 4.38 19.62 -3.92
N LEU A 74 5.01 18.53 -4.38
CA LEU A 74 4.90 17.20 -3.79
C LEU A 74 5.40 17.13 -2.33
N MET A 75 6.51 17.81 -2.05
CA MET A 75 7.02 17.94 -0.67
C MET A 75 6.05 18.71 0.24
N LEU A 76 5.38 19.74 -0.28
CA LEU A 76 4.41 20.54 0.47
C LEU A 76 3.08 19.81 0.68
N SER A 77 2.61 19.05 -0.34
CA SER A 77 1.37 18.27 -0.27
C SER A 77 1.52 16.95 0.48
N SER A 78 2.74 16.62 0.94
CA SER A 78 3.17 15.39 1.63
C SER A 78 2.02 14.39 1.86
N PRO A 79 1.65 13.59 0.85
CA PRO A 79 0.47 12.72 0.87
C PRO A 79 0.54 11.63 1.95
N LEU A 80 1.73 11.43 2.53
CA LEU A 80 1.97 10.61 3.71
C LEU A 80 1.47 11.26 5.01
N LYS A 81 1.45 12.60 5.13
CA LYS A 81 1.10 13.28 6.39
C LYS A 81 -0.30 12.93 6.85
N TYR A 82 -1.29 12.97 5.98
CA TYR A 82 -2.69 12.74 6.37
C TYR A 82 -2.99 11.28 6.72
N PRO A 83 -2.63 10.25 5.91
CA PRO A 83 -2.85 8.86 6.28
C PRO A 83 -2.04 8.43 7.50
N VAL A 84 -0.80 8.92 7.64
CA VAL A 84 0.04 8.61 8.80
C VAL A 84 -0.50 9.31 10.05
N LEU A 85 -0.91 10.58 9.97
CA LEU A 85 -1.55 11.28 11.10
C LEU A 85 -2.89 10.64 11.46
N LEU A 86 -3.67 10.19 10.49
CA LEU A 86 -4.95 9.53 10.75
C LEU A 86 -4.71 8.16 11.40
N ALA A 87 -3.75 7.37 10.90
CA ALA A 87 -3.35 6.11 11.52
C ALA A 87 -2.80 6.32 12.94
N LEU A 88 -1.94 7.31 13.16
CA LEU A 88 -1.38 7.65 14.47
C LEU A 88 -2.44 8.18 15.43
N ALA A 89 -3.36 9.04 14.98
CA ALA A 89 -4.46 9.55 15.79
C ALA A 89 -5.44 8.43 16.15
N TYR A 90 -5.74 7.51 15.23
CA TYR A 90 -6.63 6.38 15.48
C TYR A 90 -5.98 5.33 16.40
N LEU A 91 -4.67 5.13 16.25
CA LEU A 91 -3.84 4.33 17.15
C LEU A 91 -3.81 4.89 18.57
N ALA A 92 -3.63 6.19 18.70
CA ALA A 92 -3.55 6.89 19.98
C ALA A 92 -4.90 6.95 20.71
N THR A 93 -6.03 6.89 19.97
CA THR A 93 -7.35 7.15 20.57
C THR A 93 -8.19 5.92 20.85
N ARG A 94 -8.16 4.83 20.05
CA ARG A 94 -9.13 3.71 20.23
C ARG A 94 -8.67 2.29 19.87
N GLY A 95 -7.61 2.09 19.10
CA GLY A 95 -7.32 0.76 18.52
C GLY A 95 -6.36 -0.17 19.29
N GLY A 96 -5.52 0.38 20.17
CA GLY A 96 -4.50 -0.39 20.88
C GLY A 96 -3.42 -1.02 19.97
N ALA A 97 -2.49 -1.78 20.56
CA ALA A 97 -1.32 -2.34 19.86
C ALA A 97 -1.69 -3.37 18.77
N ILE A 98 -2.79 -4.10 18.93
CA ILE A 98 -3.25 -5.12 17.98
C ILE A 98 -3.67 -4.50 16.65
N MET A 99 -4.39 -3.37 16.69
CA MET A 99 -4.74 -2.64 15.48
C MET A 99 -3.51 -2.04 14.80
N ALA A 100 -2.50 -1.62 15.57
CA ALA A 100 -1.21 -1.14 15.05
C ALA A 100 -0.52 -2.22 14.20
N LEU A 101 -0.44 -3.42 14.75
CA LEU A 101 0.11 -4.59 14.05
C LEU A 101 -0.66 -4.86 12.77
N GLY A 102 -1.99 -4.80 12.82
CA GLY A 102 -2.84 -4.92 11.64
C GLY A 102 -2.49 -3.89 10.57
N PHE A 103 -2.35 -2.62 10.96
CA PHE A 103 -1.96 -1.54 10.05
C PHE A 103 -0.61 -1.79 9.39
N VAL A 104 0.40 -2.18 10.16
CA VAL A 104 1.72 -2.51 9.64
C VAL A 104 1.65 -3.67 8.66
N ILE A 105 0.94 -4.75 8.98
CA ILE A 105 0.76 -5.90 8.09
C ILE A 105 0.05 -5.47 6.79
N GLY A 106 -1.02 -4.69 6.89
CA GLY A 106 -1.76 -4.16 5.75
C GLY A 106 -0.91 -3.25 4.85
N ALA A 107 -0.06 -2.41 5.44
CA ALA A 107 0.83 -1.53 4.70
C ALA A 107 2.01 -2.27 4.05
N LEU A 108 2.49 -3.36 4.65
CA LEU A 108 3.59 -4.17 4.12
C LEU A 108 3.16 -5.15 3.03
N LEU A 109 1.89 -5.55 3.01
CA LEU A 109 1.34 -6.51 2.04
C LEU A 109 1.69 -6.20 0.57
N PRO A 110 1.48 -4.97 0.06
CA PRO A 110 1.84 -4.62 -1.32
C PRO A 110 3.35 -4.75 -1.58
N LEU A 111 4.19 -4.39 -0.60
CA LEU A 111 5.64 -4.50 -0.70
C LEU A 111 6.08 -5.98 -0.76
N LEU A 112 5.50 -6.83 0.08
CA LEU A 112 5.78 -8.26 0.08
C LEU A 112 5.40 -8.91 -1.25
N VAL A 113 4.27 -8.51 -1.84
CA VAL A 113 3.84 -9.00 -3.15
C VAL A 113 4.82 -8.60 -4.25
N ILE A 114 5.29 -7.34 -4.25
CA ILE A 114 6.29 -6.85 -5.21
C ILE A 114 7.61 -7.62 -5.04
N THR A 115 8.11 -7.74 -3.81
CA THR A 115 9.35 -8.45 -3.50
C THR A 115 9.25 -9.93 -3.86
N GLY A 116 8.13 -10.58 -3.56
CA GLY A 116 7.89 -11.98 -3.94
C GLY A 116 7.85 -12.17 -5.46
N ALA A 117 7.22 -11.25 -6.19
CA ALA A 117 7.27 -11.26 -7.65
C ALA A 117 8.69 -11.07 -8.19
N ALA A 118 9.50 -10.20 -7.55
CA ALA A 118 10.89 -9.97 -7.89
C ALA A 118 11.76 -11.21 -7.72
N VAL A 119 11.65 -11.86 -6.57
CA VAL A 119 12.40 -13.06 -6.24
C VAL A 119 12.02 -14.20 -7.18
N ARG A 120 10.73 -14.40 -7.45
CA ARG A 120 10.26 -15.42 -8.40
C ARG A 120 10.84 -15.21 -9.79
N GLU A 121 10.90 -13.96 -10.24
CA GLU A 121 11.44 -13.64 -11.57
C GLU A 121 12.96 -13.85 -11.61
N ALA A 122 13.69 -13.45 -10.57
CA ALA A 122 15.13 -13.67 -10.45
C ALA A 122 15.49 -15.17 -10.46
N ILE A 123 14.66 -16.01 -9.85
CA ILE A 123 14.84 -17.47 -9.88
C ILE A 123 14.57 -18.02 -11.28
N ARG A 124 13.58 -17.50 -12.01
CA ARG A 124 13.19 -17.98 -13.34
C ARG A 124 14.21 -17.64 -14.44
N GLN A 125 15.06 -16.65 -14.19
CA GLN A 125 16.13 -16.23 -15.09
C GLN A 125 17.45 -17.00 -14.89
N ARG A 126 17.53 -17.85 -13.85
CA ARG A 126 18.61 -18.84 -13.67
C ARG A 126 18.24 -20.16 -14.33
#